data_AF-Q92YJ5-F1
#
_entry.id   AF-Q92YJ5-F1
#
_cell.length_a   1.000
_cell.length_b   1.000
_cell.length_c   1.000
_cell.angle_alpha   90.00
_cell.angle_beta   90.00
_cell.angle_gamma   90.00
#
_symmetry.space_group_name_H-M   'P 1'
#
loop_
_entity.id
_entity.type
_entity.pdbx_description
1 polymer ?
#
loop_
_entity_poly.entity_id
_entity_poly.type
_entity_poly.pdbx_seq_one_letter_code
_entity_poly.pdbx_strand_id
1 'polypeptide(L)'
;MRVEILGQERRRRWGDAKKLDIVMSIGLDGATVTEVAHRHDVSRQQIYAWRHELKKKGLLPSTADTVFLPVDMAAMHGAPLVREDVARVSAMIELRLNDGRSLRFDSGVDPAVLTRLIRAVEAA
;
A
#
# COMPACT_ATOMS: atom_id res chain seq x y z
N MET A 1 -9.88 -7.19 -39.67
CA MET A 1 -10.44 -7.62 -38.36
C MET A 1 -11.75 -6.88 -38.18
N ARG A 2 -12.88 -7.56 -38.36
CA ARG A 2 -14.22 -6.95 -38.27
C ARG A 2 -14.61 -6.84 -36.81
N VAL A 3 -14.91 -5.62 -36.35
CA VAL A 3 -15.55 -5.39 -35.06
C VAL A 3 -17.04 -5.54 -35.28
N GLU A 4 -17.60 -6.67 -34.83
CA GLU A 4 -19.04 -6.85 -34.74
C GLU A 4 -19.56 -6.02 -33.58
N ILE A 5 -20.17 -4.87 -33.88
CA ILE A 5 -21.07 -4.20 -32.94
C ILE A 5 -22.43 -4.85 -33.14
N LEU A 6 -22.68 -5.94 -32.42
CA LEU A 6 -24.01 -6.55 -32.35
C LEU A 6 -24.94 -5.64 -31.54
N GLY A 7 -25.64 -4.77 -32.26
CA GLY A 7 -26.73 -3.96 -31.74
C GLY A 7 -27.99 -4.79 -31.50
N GLN A 8 -28.21 -5.16 -30.25
CA GLN A 8 -29.51 -5.41 -29.61
C GLN A 8 -29.26 -5.26 -28.10
N GLU A 9 -29.29 -4.08 -27.49
CA GLU A 9 -30.50 -3.59 -26.84
C GLU A 9 -30.23 -2.13 -26.37
N ARG A 10 -31.07 -1.21 -26.83
CA ARG A 10 -30.90 0.24 -26.70
C ARG A 10 -30.89 0.70 -25.22
N ARG A 11 -29.69 0.87 -24.68
CA ARG A 11 -29.37 1.56 -23.41
C ARG A 11 -29.97 0.90 -22.17
N ARG A 12 -29.39 -0.21 -21.71
CA ARG A 12 -29.53 -0.67 -20.33
C ARG A 12 -29.36 0.54 -19.40
N ARG A 13 -30.46 1.01 -18.79
CA ARG A 13 -30.43 2.13 -17.86
C ARG A 13 -29.94 1.59 -16.53
N TRP A 14 -28.77 2.04 -16.12
CA TRP A 14 -28.21 1.69 -14.83
C TRP A 14 -28.72 2.67 -13.79
N GLY A 15 -29.60 2.21 -12.91
CA GLY A 15 -29.96 2.96 -11.71
C GLY A 15 -28.76 3.06 -10.77
N ASP A 16 -28.72 4.11 -9.94
CA ASP A 16 -27.57 4.36 -9.06
C ASP A 16 -27.30 3.20 -8.09
N ALA A 17 -28.35 2.57 -7.57
CA ALA A 17 -28.24 1.37 -6.75
C ALA A 17 -27.52 0.23 -7.48
N LYS A 18 -27.85 0.01 -8.76
CA LYS A 18 -27.21 -1.05 -9.56
C LYS A 18 -25.78 -0.70 -9.98
N LYS A 19 -25.51 0.58 -10.26
CA LYS A 19 -24.13 1.05 -10.48
C LYS A 19 -23.29 0.84 -9.23
N LEU A 20 -23.84 1.17 -8.06
CA LEU A 20 -23.15 1.04 -6.78
C LEU A 20 -22.85 -0.42 -6.46
N ASP A 21 -23.83 -1.31 -6.60
CA ASP A 21 -23.68 -2.77 -6.45
C ASP A 21 -22.50 -3.30 -7.29
N ILE A 22 -22.45 -2.95 -8.58
CA ILE A 22 -21.36 -3.36 -9.47
C ILE A 22 -20.02 -2.76 -9.05
N VAL A 23 -19.98 -1.47 -8.74
CA VAL A 23 -18.73 -0.79 -8.34
C VAL A 23 -18.19 -1.34 -7.01
N MET A 24 -19.07 -1.70 -6.08
CA MET A 24 -18.73 -2.28 -4.77
C MET A 24 -18.29 -3.75 -4.87
N SER A 25 -18.70 -4.47 -5.91
CA SER A 25 -18.24 -5.84 -6.14
C SER A 25 -16.75 -5.94 -6.50
N ILE A 26 -16.11 -4.83 -6.87
CA ILE A 26 -14.69 -4.78 -7.20
C ILE A 26 -13.86 -4.95 -5.93
N GLY A 27 -12.95 -5.93 -5.94
CA GLY A 27 -12.11 -6.28 -4.79
C GLY A 27 -12.73 -7.32 -3.85
N LEU A 28 -14.03 -7.60 -3.94
CA LEU A 28 -14.64 -8.74 -3.26
C LEU A 28 -14.04 -10.03 -3.82
N ASP A 29 -13.54 -10.90 -2.94
CA ASP A 29 -12.87 -12.16 -3.30
C ASP A 29 -11.73 -11.98 -4.32
N GLY A 30 -11.07 -10.81 -4.31
CA GLY A 30 -10.00 -10.49 -5.25
C GLY A 30 -10.46 -10.11 -6.66
N ALA A 31 -11.77 -9.95 -6.90
CA ALA A 31 -12.31 -9.64 -8.21
C ALA A 31 -11.76 -8.33 -8.77
N THR A 32 -11.17 -8.41 -9.97
CA THR A 32 -10.60 -7.25 -10.65
C THR A 32 -11.66 -6.45 -11.39
N VAL A 33 -11.34 -5.19 -11.72
CA VAL A 33 -12.21 -4.33 -12.55
C VAL A 33 -12.54 -4.98 -13.90
N THR A 34 -11.59 -5.72 -14.47
CA THR A 34 -11.77 -6.41 -15.77
C THR A 34 -12.76 -7.57 -15.66
N GLU A 35 -12.65 -8.38 -14.61
CA GLU A 35 -13.57 -9.51 -14.38
C GLU A 35 -14.99 -9.02 -14.07
N VAL A 36 -15.12 -7.99 -13.23
CA VAL A 36 -16.42 -7.35 -12.94
C VAL A 36 -17.03 -6.75 -14.20
N ALA A 37 -16.22 -6.08 -15.03
CA ALA A 37 -16.65 -5.55 -16.31
C ALA A 37 -17.21 -6.64 -17.23
N HIS A 38 -16.47 -7.75 -17.38
CA HIS A 38 -16.90 -8.89 -18.18
C HIS A 38 -18.18 -9.54 -17.63
N ARG A 39 -18.26 -9.77 -16.31
CA ARG A 39 -19.41 -10.39 -15.64
C ARG A 39 -20.71 -9.61 -15.84
N HIS A 40 -20.62 -8.28 -15.88
CA HIS A 40 -21.80 -7.41 -15.99
C HIS A 40 -22.06 -6.89 -17.41
N ASP A 41 -21.26 -7.32 -18.40
CA ASP A 41 -21.29 -6.85 -19.78
C ASP A 41 -21.19 -5.32 -19.88
N VAL A 42 -20.17 -4.76 -19.23
CA VAL A 42 -19.89 -3.33 -19.21
C VAL A 42 -18.43 -3.06 -19.53
N SER A 43 -18.13 -1.89 -20.09
CA SER A 43 -16.74 -1.51 -20.30
C SER A 43 -16.09 -1.06 -18.97
N ARG A 44 -14.78 -1.27 -18.84
CA ARG A 44 -13.99 -0.73 -17.72
C ARG A 44 -14.14 0.80 -17.61
N GLN A 45 -14.20 1.49 -18.76
CA GLN A 45 -14.40 2.94 -18.82
C GLN A 45 -15.75 3.36 -18.21
N GLN A 46 -16.81 2.58 -18.44
CA GLN A 46 -18.13 2.84 -17.86
C GLN A 46 -18.11 2.70 -16.33
N ILE A 47 -17.39 1.71 -15.79
CA ILE A 47 -17.18 1.56 -14.34
C ILE A 47 -16.47 2.79 -13.75
N TYR A 48 -15.43 3.31 -14.41
CA TYR A 48 -14.74 4.52 -13.95
C TYR A 48 -15.64 5.76 -14.00
N ALA A 49 -16.43 5.91 -15.06
CA ALA A 49 -17.41 6.99 -15.17
C ALA A 49 -18.44 6.92 -14.03
N TRP A 50 -18.93 5.72 -13.69
CA TRP A 50 -19.85 5.53 -12.56
C TRP A 50 -19.22 5.81 -11.22
N ARG A 51 -17.96 5.42 -10.98
CA ARG A 51 -17.24 5.80 -9.75
C ARG A 51 -17.23 7.31 -9.56
N HIS A 52 -16.95 8.08 -10.62
CA HIS A 52 -16.98 9.53 -10.56
C HIS A 52 -18.40 10.08 -10.32
N GLU A 53 -19.40 9.57 -11.04
CA GLU A 53 -20.80 9.99 -10.89
C GLU A 53 -21.34 9.70 -9.47
N LEU A 54 -21.12 8.50 -8.95
CA LEU A 54 -21.54 8.08 -7.61
C LEU A 54 -20.83 8.90 -6.52
N LYS A 55 -19.53 9.20 -6.70
CA LYS A 55 -18.79 10.08 -5.80
C LYS A 55 -19.38 11.50 -5.78
N LYS A 56 -19.70 12.07 -6.95
CA LYS A 56 -20.36 13.39 -7.06
C LYS A 56 -21.74 13.40 -6.39
N LYS A 57 -22.46 12.28 -6.42
CA LYS A 57 -23.76 12.10 -5.75
C LYS A 57 -23.66 11.79 -4.26
N GLY A 58 -22.45 11.61 -3.70
CA GLY A 58 -22.25 11.19 -2.31
C GLY A 58 -22.69 9.76 -2.00
N LEU A 59 -22.91 8.94 -3.04
CA LEU A 59 -23.35 7.55 -2.92
C LEU A 59 -22.18 6.55 -2.81
N LEU A 60 -20.96 7.01 -3.12
CA LEU A 60 -19.74 6.25 -2.94
C LEU A 60 -19.05 6.72 -1.64
N PRO A 61 -18.66 5.80 -0.74
CA PRO A 61 -17.83 6.15 0.41
C PRO A 61 -16.60 6.95 -0.04
N SER A 62 -16.29 8.02 0.68
CA SER A 62 -15.12 8.83 0.35
C SER A 62 -13.86 7.99 0.60
N THR A 63 -12.96 7.98 -0.38
CA THR A 63 -11.61 7.43 -0.17
C THR A 63 -10.78 8.26 0.83
N ALA A 64 -11.30 9.40 1.30
CA ALA A 64 -10.69 10.17 2.38
C ALA A 64 -10.59 9.36 3.68
N ASP A 65 -11.44 8.35 3.86
CA ASP A 65 -11.41 7.44 5.01
C ASP A 65 -10.60 6.15 4.73
N THR A 66 -9.92 6.07 3.58
CA THR A 66 -9.03 4.93 3.28
C THR A 66 -7.74 5.08 4.07
N VAL A 67 -7.64 4.35 5.17
CA VAL A 67 -6.43 4.28 6.00
C VAL A 67 -5.60 3.08 5.57
N PHE A 68 -4.29 3.25 5.47
CA PHE A 68 -3.36 2.12 5.37
C PHE A 68 -3.32 1.39 6.70
N LEU A 69 -3.89 0.20 6.75
CA LEU A 69 -3.77 -0.68 7.91
C LEU A 69 -2.46 -1.46 7.80
N PRO A 70 -1.61 -1.47 8.84
CA PRO A 70 -0.44 -2.34 8.87
C PRO A 70 -0.92 -3.79 8.88
N VAL A 71 -0.53 -4.55 7.86
CA VAL A 71 -0.76 -6.01 7.82
C VAL A 71 0.47 -6.67 8.42
N ASP A 72 0.28 -7.38 9.53
CA ASP A 72 1.32 -8.23 10.09
C ASP A 72 1.48 -9.49 9.22
N MET A 73 2.57 -9.53 8.46
CA MET A 73 2.90 -10.66 7.59
C MET A 73 3.14 -11.95 8.39
N ALA A 74 3.48 -11.86 9.68
CA ALA A 74 3.63 -13.03 10.55
C ALA A 74 2.27 -13.64 10.91
N ALA A 75 1.21 -12.83 11.04
CA ALA A 75 -0.14 -13.32 11.33
C ALA A 75 -0.78 -14.08 10.15
N MET A 76 -0.34 -13.82 8.91
CA MET A 76 -0.80 -14.54 7.72
C MET A 76 -0.18 -15.94 7.57
N HIS A 77 1.00 -16.17 8.17
CA HIS A 77 1.68 -17.45 8.19
C HIS A 77 1.46 -18.08 9.56
N GLY A 78 0.28 -18.69 9.75
CA GLY A 78 -0.12 -19.28 11.03
C GLY A 78 0.98 -20.11 11.69
N ALA A 79 1.67 -19.52 12.66
CA ALA A 79 2.54 -20.18 13.61
C ALA A 79 2.61 -19.31 14.88
N PRO A 80 2.60 -19.93 16.07
CA PRO A 80 2.44 -19.19 17.32
C PRO A 80 3.64 -18.29 17.58
N LEU A 81 3.31 -17.09 18.05
CA LEU A 81 4.20 -16.04 18.50
C LEU A 81 5.18 -16.57 19.56
N VAL A 82 6.38 -16.97 19.14
CA VAL A 82 7.55 -16.77 19.99
C VAL A 82 7.92 -15.32 19.77
N ARG A 83 7.61 -14.49 20.76
CA ARG A 83 8.13 -13.14 20.87
C ARG A 83 9.63 -13.29 21.12
N GLU A 84 10.40 -13.58 20.08
CA GLU A 84 11.82 -13.28 20.10
C GLU A 84 11.86 -11.77 20.15
N ASP A 85 12.34 -11.23 21.27
CA ASP A 85 12.90 -9.89 21.32
C ASP A 85 13.75 -9.78 20.07
N VAL A 86 13.25 -9.00 19.09
CA VAL A 86 13.96 -8.73 17.85
C VAL A 86 15.29 -8.20 18.31
N ALA A 87 16.32 -9.06 18.26
CA ALA A 87 17.68 -8.66 18.51
C ALA A 87 17.86 -7.45 17.62
N ARG A 88 18.00 -6.26 18.22
CA ARG A 88 18.25 -5.03 17.49
C ARG A 88 19.33 -5.40 16.50
N VAL A 89 18.99 -5.38 15.22
CA VAL A 89 19.98 -5.66 14.18
C VAL A 89 21.02 -4.58 14.38
N SER A 90 22.15 -4.98 14.94
CA SER A 90 23.31 -4.16 15.24
C SER A 90 23.76 -3.53 13.92
N ALA A 91 23.27 -2.31 13.67
CA ALA A 91 23.58 -1.58 12.45
C ALA A 91 24.94 -0.92 12.65
N MET A 92 25.89 -1.24 11.76
CA MET A 92 27.20 -0.58 11.74
C MET A 92 27.03 0.86 11.25
N ILE A 93 27.34 1.83 12.11
CA ILE A 93 27.29 3.27 11.85
C ILE A 93 28.69 3.76 11.53
N GLU A 94 28.84 4.55 10.46
CA GLU A 94 30.08 5.25 10.13
C GLU A 94 29.91 6.77 10.37
N LEU A 95 30.77 7.32 11.21
CA LEU A 95 30.86 8.76 11.48
C LEU A 95 32.12 9.30 10.82
N ARG A 96 31.97 10.29 9.93
CA ARG A 96 33.09 10.98 9.28
C ARG A 96 33.39 12.30 10.00
N LEU A 97 34.65 12.48 10.38
CA LEU A 97 35.16 13.67 11.07
C LEU A 97 35.70 14.70 10.06
N ASN A 98 35.92 15.94 10.52
CA ASN A 98 36.30 17.07 9.65
C ASN A 98 37.71 16.94 9.03
N ASP A 99 38.57 16.14 9.63
CA ASP A 99 39.94 15.84 9.17
C ASP A 99 40.00 14.72 8.11
N GLY A 100 38.85 14.17 7.71
CA GLY A 100 38.77 13.07 6.75
C GLY A 100 38.91 11.68 7.38
N ARG A 101 39.08 11.56 8.70
CA ARG A 101 39.04 10.27 9.41
C ARG A 101 37.61 9.78 9.57
N SER A 102 37.42 8.47 9.66
CA SER A 102 36.12 7.87 9.95
C SER A 102 36.17 6.89 11.13
N LEU A 103 35.11 6.91 11.93
CA LEU A 103 34.89 6.03 13.07
C LEU A 103 33.70 5.12 12.75
N ARG A 104 33.91 3.81 12.81
CA ARG A 104 32.87 2.80 12.56
C ARG A 104 32.54 2.07 13.86
N PHE A 105 31.26 2.02 14.23
CA PHE A 105 30.81 1.44 15.49
C PHE A 105 29.40 0.86 15.36
N ASP A 106 29.04 -0.06 16.26
CA ASP A 106 27.71 -0.62 16.30
C ASP A 106 26.67 0.37 16.88
N SER A 107 25.44 0.31 16.38
CA SER A 107 24.28 1.08 16.89
C SER A 107 23.97 0.90 18.38
N GLY A 108 24.46 -0.18 19.00
CA GLY A 108 24.35 -0.43 20.44
C GLY A 108 25.46 0.16 21.30
N VAL A 109 26.40 0.93 20.73
CA VAL A 109 27.53 1.47 21.52
C VAL A 109 27.05 2.43 22.62
N ASP A 110 27.67 2.31 23.80
CA ASP A 110 27.42 3.22 24.91
C ASP A 110 27.78 4.68 24.53
N PRO A 111 26.90 5.67 24.75
CA PRO A 111 27.15 7.06 24.37
C PRO A 111 28.38 7.70 25.02
N ALA A 112 28.70 7.32 26.27
CA ALA A 112 29.87 7.84 26.96
C ALA A 112 31.16 7.25 26.37
N VAL A 113 31.14 5.99 25.95
CA VAL A 113 32.24 5.36 25.22
C VAL A 113 32.42 6.01 23.85
N LEU A 114 31.34 6.21 23.09
CA LEU A 114 31.38 6.86 21.78
C LEU A 114 31.96 8.28 21.86
N THR A 115 31.57 9.06 22.87
CA THR A 115 32.09 10.41 23.09
C THR A 115 33.60 10.41 23.35
N ARG A 116 34.10 9.45 24.14
CA ARG A 116 35.54 9.31 24.40
C ARG A 116 36.31 8.93 23.15
N LEU A 117 35.76 8.03 22.33
CA LEU A 117 36.37 7.61 21.06
C LEU A 117 36.44 8.78 20.07
N ILE A 118 35.37 9.58 19.94
CA ILE A 118 35.37 10.77 19.09
C ILE A 118 36.48 11.73 19.52
N ARG A 119 36.55 12.08 20.81
CA ARG A 119 37.60 12.99 21.33
C ARG A 119 39.01 12.45 21.14
N ALA A 120 39.21 11.15 21.34
CA ALA A 120 40.52 10.52 21.17
C ALA A 120 40.95 10.53 19.70
N VAL A 121 40.03 10.27 18.76
CA VAL A 121 40.32 10.33 17.33
C VAL A 121 40.58 11.76 16.89
N GLU A 122 39.79 12.75 17.32
CA GLU A 122 40.01 14.16 16.99
C GLU A 122 41.33 14.73 17.54
N ALA A 123 41.80 14.24 18.70
CA ALA A 123 43.04 14.70 19.34
C ALA A 123 44.31 14.03 18.82
N ALA A 124 44.19 12.93 18.07
CA ALA A 124 45.31 12.25 17.40
C ALA A 124 45.74 12.99 16.12
#